data_AF-A0AA37KD52-F1
#
_entry.id   AF-A0AA37KD52-F1
#
_cell.length_a   1.000
_cell.length_b   1.000
_cell.length_c   1.000
_cell.angle_alpha   90.00
_cell.angle_beta   90.00
_cell.angle_gamma   90.00
#
_symmetry.space_group_name_H-M   'P 1'
#
loop_
_entity.id
_entity.type
_entity.pdbx_description
1 polymer ?
#
loop_
_entity_poly.entity_id
_entity_poly.type
_entity_poly.pdbx_seq_one_letter_code
_entity_poly.pdbx_strand_id
1 'polypeptide(L)' 'MYRRFLNKELTDQHLEQLFSSGSTRLIKGFKGKKGVAFDASVTFDAGFTLTLSFPKNGNGRKRK' A
#
# COMPACT_ATOMS: atom_id res chain seq x y z
N MET A 1 15.92 -12.19 0.53
CA MET A 1 15.55 -11.35 1.69
C MET A 1 14.37 -10.49 1.28
N TYR A 2 13.15 -10.84 1.67
CA TYR A 2 11.96 -10.02 1.41
C TYR A 2 11.89 -8.89 2.44
N ARG A 3 11.74 -7.66 1.98
CA ARG A 3 11.58 -6.47 2.84
C ARG A 3 10.12 -6.43 3.28
N ARG A 4 9.83 -6.87 4.51
CA ARG A 4 8.48 -6.80 5.10
C ARG A 4 8.05 -5.34 5.19
N PHE A 5 7.07 -4.94 4.38
CA PHE A 5 6.42 -3.64 4.51
C PHE A 5 5.02 -3.85 5.06
N LEU A 6 4.68 -3.14 6.15
CA LEU A 6 3.33 -3.15 6.71
C LEU A 6 2.81 -4.54 7.15
N ASN A 7 3.68 -5.41 7.67
CA ASN A 7 3.33 -6.78 8.09
C ASN A 7 2.70 -7.65 6.99
N LYS A 8 2.86 -7.26 5.73
CA LYS A 8 2.50 -8.07 4.56
C LYS A 8 3.71 -8.26 3.66
N GLU A 9 3.76 -9.41 3.02
CA GLU A 9 4.64 -9.60 1.86
C GLU A 9 4.06 -8.78 0.71
N LEU A 10 4.74 -7.68 0.39
CA LEU A 10 4.60 -7.07 -0.92
C LEU A 10 5.16 -8.08 -1.92
N THR A 11 4.30 -8.61 -2.78
CA THR A 11 4.71 -9.45 -3.90
C THR A 11 5.71 -8.70 -4.77
N ASP A 12 6.72 -9.38 -5.32
CA ASP A 12 7.73 -8.77 -6.17
C ASP A 12 7.10 -8.00 -7.35
N GLN A 13 6.01 -8.50 -7.93
CA GLN A 13 5.24 -7.78 -8.95
C GLN A 13 4.73 -6.42 -8.48
N HIS A 14 4.27 -6.31 -7.23
CA HIS A 14 3.84 -5.04 -6.68
C HIS A 14 5.03 -4.10 -6.44
N LEU A 15 6.17 -4.63 -5.98
CA LEU A 15 7.39 -3.84 -5.81
C LEU A 15 7.92 -3.35 -7.16
N GLU A 16 8.00 -4.20 -8.17
CA GLU A 16 8.39 -3.83 -9.54
C GLU A 16 7.47 -2.75 -10.10
N GLN A 17 6.14 -2.88 -9.93
CA GLN A 17 5.21 -1.82 -10.32
C GLN A 17 5.44 -0.52 -9.54
N LEU A 18 5.72 -0.60 -8.24
CA LEU A 18 6.01 0.57 -7.43
C LEU A 18 7.28 1.28 -7.91
N PHE A 19 8.35 0.53 -8.18
CA PHE A 19 9.62 1.07 -8.66
C PHE A 19 9.55 1.58 -10.10
N SER A 20 8.79 0.91 -10.97
CA SER A 20 8.68 1.26 -12.38
C SER A 20 7.63 2.35 -12.64
N SER A 21 6.48 2.30 -11.97
CA SER A 21 5.34 3.19 -12.20
C SER A 21 5.15 4.23 -11.10
N GLY A 22 5.89 4.16 -9.99
CA GLY A 22 5.70 5.03 -8.81
C GLY A 22 4.46 4.67 -7.97
N SER A 23 3.67 3.68 -8.39
CA SER A 23 2.45 3.24 -7.69
C SER A 23 2.17 1.77 -7.94
N THR A 24 1.57 1.10 -6.96
CA THR A 24 1.10 -0.28 -7.08
C THR A 24 -0.38 -0.34 -7.39
N ARG A 25 -0.77 -1.46 -7.99
CA ARG A 25 -2.16 -1.90 -7.98
C ARG A 25 -2.70 -2.05 -6.56
N LEU A 26 -4.02 -2.11 -6.48
CA LEU A 26 -4.74 -2.29 -5.24
C LEU A 26 -4.33 -3.61 -4.60
N ILE A 27 -3.65 -3.54 -3.47
CA ILE A 27 -3.21 -4.71 -2.72
C ILE A 27 -4.26 -4.98 -1.66
N LYS A 28 -4.84 -6.18 -1.73
CA LYS A 28 -5.86 -6.61 -0.79
C LYS A 28 -5.25 -7.26 0.43
N GLY A 29 -5.88 -7.03 1.58
CA GLY A 29 -5.53 -7.72 2.81
C GLY A 29 -4.37 -7.15 3.60
N PHE A 30 -4.03 -5.86 3.44
CA PHE A 30 -3.16 -5.19 4.40
C PHE A 30 -3.71 -5.34 5.81
N LYS A 31 -2.90 -5.84 6.75
CA LYS A 31 -3.35 -6.06 8.12
C LYS A 31 -3.00 -4.84 8.96
N GLY A 32 -4.03 -4.07 9.32
CA GLY A 32 -3.88 -2.92 10.20
C GLY A 32 -3.54 -3.31 11.64
N LYS A 33 -3.21 -2.30 12.45
CA LYS A 33 -2.83 -2.47 13.86
C LYS A 33 -3.91 -3.16 14.73
N LYS A 34 -5.16 -3.13 14.29
CA LYS A 34 -6.31 -3.82 14.94
C LYS A 34 -6.57 -5.24 14.42
N GLY A 35 -5.70 -5.78 13.56
CA GLY A 35 -5.93 -7.08 12.90
C GLY A 35 -6.95 -7.05 11.76
N VAL A 36 -7.50 -5.88 11.45
CA VAL A 36 -8.44 -5.66 10.34
C VAL A 36 -7.66 -5.69 9.03
N ALA A 37 -8.08 -6.57 8.12
CA ALA A 37 -7.63 -6.59 6.74
C ALA A 37 -8.29 -5.43 5.97
N PHE A 38 -7.50 -4.66 5.23
CA PHE A 38 -7.98 -3.58 4.37
C PHE A 38 -7.26 -3.60 3.03
N ASP A 39 -7.89 -2.99 2.03
CA ASP A 39 -7.36 -2.91 0.68
C ASP A 39 -6.80 -1.50 0.45
N ALA A 40 -5.56 -1.41 -0.06
CA ALA A 40 -4.92 -0.15 -0.36
C ALA A 40 -3.92 -0.30 -1.52
N SER A 41 -3.68 0.77 -2.24
CA SER A 41 -2.53 0.89 -3.15
C SER A 41 -1.36 1.50 -2.40
N VAL A 42 -0.14 1.13 -2.79
CA VAL A 42 1.08 1.75 -2.30
C VAL A 42 1.57 2.74 -3.36
N THR A 43 1.98 3.93 -2.95
CA THR A 43 2.48 4.98 -3.84
C THR A 43 3.74 5.59 -3.26
N PHE A 44 4.66 6.06 -4.11
CA PHE A 44 5.75 6.91 -3.66
C PHE A 44 5.29 8.35 -3.59
N ASP A 45 5.49 9.00 -2.45
CA ASP A 45 5.40 10.44 -2.33
C ASP A 45 6.70 11.12 -2.84
N ALA A 46 6.69 12.44 -2.99
CA ALA A 46 7.83 13.22 -3.48
C ALA A 46 9.14 12.99 -2.68
N GLY A 47 9.03 12.57 -1.42
CA GLY A 47 10.16 12.20 -0.57
C GLY A 47 10.60 10.74 -0.62
N PHE A 48 10.27 9.95 -1.66
CA PHE A 48 10.51 8.49 -1.73
C PHE A 48 9.93 7.71 -0.53
N THR A 49 8.96 8.30 0.15
CA THR A 49 8.27 7.65 1.26
C THR A 49 7.14 6.80 0.68
N LEU A 50 7.09 5.52 1.06
CA LEU A 50 5.94 4.67 0.76
C LEU A 50 4.72 5.19 1.51
N THR A 51 3.72 5.65 0.77
CA THR A 51 2.41 6.04 1.27
C THR A 51 1.35 5.04 0.82
N LEU A 52 0.29 4.89 1.63
CA LEU A 52 -0.85 4.06 1.28
C LEU A 52 -1.97 4.95 0.72
N SER A 53 -2.30 4.73 -0.54
CA SER A 53 -3.42 5.36 -1.22
C SER A 53 -4.64 4.43 -1.19
N PHE A 54 -5.72 4.88 -0.56
CA PHE A 54 -6.95 4.10 -0.47
C PHE A 54 -7.87 4.44 -1.65
N PRO A 55 -8.44 3.45 -2.35
CA PRO A 55 -9.43 3.73 -3.40
C PRO A 55 -10.66 4.38 -2.78
N LYS A 56 -11.31 5.30 -3.50
CA LYS A 56 -12.49 6.06 -3.05
C LYS A 56 -13.72 5.22 -2.66
N ASN A 57 -13.65 3.89 -2.72
CA ASN A 57 -14.80 2.99 -2.68
C ASN A 57 -15.01 2.33 -1.30
N GLY A 58 -14.39 2.85 -0.23
CA GLY A 58 -14.65 2.35 1.13
C GLY A 58 -14.29 3.38 2.19
N ASN A 59 -15.31 4.08 2.72
CA ASN A 59 -15.42 4.74 4.03
C ASN A 59 -14.14 5.12 4.83
N GLY A 60 -13.09 5.61 4.16
CA GLY A 60 -11.83 6.06 4.74
C GLY A 60 -11.84 7.58 4.87
N ARG A 61 -12.25 8.04 6.05
CA ARG A 61 -12.26 9.44 6.51
C ARG A 61 -11.01 10.20 6.04
N LYS A 62 -11.18 11.14 5.10
CA LYS A 62 -10.17 12.15 4.76
C LYS A 62 -9.72 12.84 6.05
N ARG A 63 -8.48 12.62 6.47
CA ARG A 63 -7.81 13.57 7.37
C ARG A 63 -7.38 14.75 6.51
N LYS A 64 -8.15 15.83 6.62
CA LYS A 64 -7.72 17.19 6.27
C LYS A 64 -6.73 17.67 7.32
#